data_AF-A0A1F6AVQ7-F1
#
_entry.id   AF-A0A1F6AVQ7-F1
#
_cell.length_a   1.000
_cell.length_b   1.000
_cell.length_c   1.000
_cell.angle_alpha   90.00
_cell.angle_beta   90.00
_cell.angle_gamma   90.00
#
_symmetry.space_group_name_H-M   'P 1'
#
loop_
_entity.id
_entity.type
_entity.pdbx_description
1 polymer ?
#
loop_
_entity_poly.entity_id
_entity_poly.type
_entity_poly.pdbx_seq_one_letter_code
_entity_poly.pdbx_strand_id
1 'polypeptide(L)' 'MQNKAGAMDHLKNHQKYPADRAALLAECDNLSDFSPEDKKWFADHLPERMYNSADEVTIALGM' A
#
# COMPACT_ATOMS: atom_id res chain seq x y z
N MET A 1 9.79 3.99 -1.21
CA MET A 1 9.58 3.91 0.25
C MET A 1 10.77 3.26 0.93
N GLN A 2 11.00 3.60 2.19
CA GLN A 2 12.05 3.13 3.08
C GLN A 2 11.63 1.80 3.75
N ASN A 3 10.41 1.71 4.30
CA ASN A 3 9.93 0.50 4.97
C ASN A 3 9.14 -0.44 4.03
N LYS A 4 9.83 -1.05 3.05
CA LYS A 4 9.20 -1.99 2.10
C LYS A 4 8.65 -3.25 2.80
N ALA A 5 9.42 -3.83 3.73
CA ALA A 5 9.05 -5.06 4.40
C ALA A 5 7.78 -4.90 5.25
N GLY A 6 7.67 -3.81 6.01
CA GLY A 6 6.46 -3.50 6.77
C GLY A 6 5.25 -3.27 5.88
N ALA A 7 5.43 -2.60 4.71
CA ALA A 7 4.33 -2.42 3.77
C ALA A 7 3.85 -3.73 3.16
N MET A 8 4.77 -4.63 2.79
CA MET A 8 4.40 -5.95 2.31
C MET A 8 3.65 -6.76 3.36
N ASP A 9 4.08 -6.71 4.62
CA ASP A 9 3.39 -7.39 5.72
C ASP A 9 1.98 -6.83 5.93
N HIS A 10 1.84 -5.51 6.00
CA HIS A 10 0.55 -4.86 6.16
C HIS A 10 -0.40 -5.20 5.01
N LEU A 11 0.07 -5.10 3.76
CA LEU A 11 -0.71 -5.47 2.59
C LEU A 11 -1.13 -6.94 2.65
N LYS A 12 -0.28 -7.86 3.10
CA LYS A 12 -0.62 -9.30 3.12
C LYS A 12 -1.53 -9.71 4.27
N ASN A 13 -1.32 -9.16 5.46
CA ASN A 13 -1.93 -9.67 6.70
C ASN A 13 -3.04 -8.77 7.26
N HIS A 14 -3.03 -7.48 6.92
CA HIS A 14 -3.92 -6.49 7.53
C HIS A 14 -4.88 -5.86 6.53
N GLN A 15 -4.49 -5.75 5.25
CA GLN A 15 -5.36 -5.20 4.23
C GLN A 15 -6.42 -6.21 3.75
N LYS A 16 -7.65 -5.72 3.53
CA LYS A 16 -8.74 -6.47 2.93
C LYS A 16 -8.78 -6.23 1.43
N TYR A 17 -9.03 -7.30 0.69
CA TYR A 17 -9.18 -7.27 -0.76
C TYR A 17 -10.56 -7.83 -1.18
N PRO A 18 -11.11 -7.39 -2.32
CA PRO A 18 -10.54 -6.40 -3.24
C PRO A 18 -10.61 -4.96 -2.70
N ALA A 19 -9.61 -4.15 -3.04
CA ALA A 19 -9.49 -2.75 -2.63
C ALA A 19 -9.06 -1.89 -3.83
N ASP A 20 -9.63 -0.69 -3.94
CA ASP A 20 -9.16 0.30 -4.90
C ASP A 20 -8.02 1.17 -4.32
N ARG A 21 -7.44 2.02 -5.17
CA ARG A 21 -6.38 2.96 -4.77
C ARG A 21 -6.82 3.84 -3.59
N ALA A 22 -8.05 4.34 -3.58
CA ALA A 22 -8.51 5.24 -2.51
C ALA A 22 -8.59 4.51 -1.16
N ALA A 23 -9.10 3.28 -1.15
CA ALA A 23 -9.14 2.44 0.04
C ALA A 23 -7.73 2.10 0.56
N LEU A 24 -6.80 1.75 -0.33
CA LEU A 24 -5.41 1.48 0.03
C LEU A 24 -4.72 2.72 0.63
N LEU A 25 -4.99 3.91 0.10
CA LEU A 25 -4.43 5.15 0.63
C LEU A 25 -5.04 5.55 1.97
N ALA A 26 -6.34 5.35 2.15
CA ALA A 26 -7.01 5.61 3.43
C ALA A 26 -6.46 4.71 4.55
N GLU A 27 -6.26 3.42 4.26
CA GLU A 27 -5.62 2.51 5.22
C GLU A 27 -4.17 2.93 5.49
N CYS A 28 -3.39 3.25 4.44
CA CYS A 28 -2.01 3.69 4.58
C CYS A 28 -1.86 4.97 5.43
N ASP A 29 -2.77 5.94 5.29
CA ASP A 29 -2.74 7.19 6.06
C ASP A 29 -2.93 6.95 7.57
N ASN A 30 -3.69 5.91 7.94
CA ASN A 30 -3.92 5.52 9.33
C ASN A 30 -2.74 4.74 9.96
N LEU A 31 -1.70 4.38 9.19
CA LEU A 31 -0.57 3.64 9.73
C LEU A 31 0.44 4.58 10.40
N SER A 32 0.56 4.48 11.72
CA SER A 32 1.53 5.24 12.51
C SER A 32 2.98 4.77 12.30
N ASP A 33 3.16 3.51 11.86
CA ASP A 33 4.47 2.89 11.65
C ASP A 33 5.17 3.32 10.33
N PHE A 34 4.50 4.14 9.50
CA PHE A 34 5.06 4.65 8.24
C PHE A 34 5.30 6.15 8.30
N SER A 35 6.50 6.54 7.88
CA SER A 35 6.88 7.95 7.77
C SER A 35 6.04 8.67 6.71
N PRO A 36 5.88 10.01 6.80
CA PRO A 36 5.20 10.80 5.77
C PRO A 36 5.76 10.60 4.36
N GLU A 37 7.08 10.39 4.25
CA GLU A 37 7.75 10.09 2.97
C GLU A 37 7.31 8.75 2.38
N ASP A 38 7.07 7.74 3.21
CA ASP A 38 6.60 6.43 2.78
C ASP A 38 5.15 6.48 2.32
N LYS A 39 4.30 7.18 3.07
CA LYS A 39 2.90 7.44 2.70
C LYS A 39 2.82 8.21 1.38
N LYS A 40 3.64 9.25 1.23
CA LYS A 40 3.72 10.03 -0.02
C LYS A 40 4.20 9.17 -1.19
N TRP A 41 5.27 8.40 -1.01
CA TRP A 41 5.78 7.52 -2.05
C TRP A 41 4.71 6.53 -2.51
N PHE A 42 4.00 5.90 -1.56
CA PHE A 42 2.91 4.97 -1.85
C PHE A 42 1.78 5.65 -2.62
N ALA A 43 1.39 6.87 -2.24
CA ALA A 43 0.39 7.67 -2.97
C ALA A 43 0.82 8.02 -4.41
N ASP A 44 2.07 8.46 -4.60
CA ASP A 44 2.59 8.84 -5.92
C ASP A 44 2.80 7.63 -6.85
N HIS A 45 3.15 6.46 -6.29
CA HIS A 45 3.53 5.30 -7.10
C HIS A 45 2.40 4.29 -7.30
N LEU A 46 1.36 4.26 -6.45
CA LEU A 46 0.26 3.31 -6.58
C LEU A 46 -0.68 3.71 -7.73
N PRO A 47 -0.78 2.90 -8.81
CA PRO A 47 -1.68 3.18 -9.91
C PRO A 47 -3.16 3.16 -9.50
N GLU A 48 -3.97 3.97 -10.16
CA GLU A 48 -5.42 3.97 -9.98
C GLU A 48 -6.04 2.74 -10.67
N ARG A 49 -6.38 1.74 -9.87
CA ARG A 49 -7.10 0.52 -10.29
C ARG A 49 -7.66 -0.22 -9.07
N MET A 50 -8.40 -1.29 -9.34
CA MET A 50 -8.79 -2.26 -8.33
C MET A 50 -7.72 -3.33 -8.17
N TYR A 51 -7.42 -3.68 -6.93
CA TYR A 51 -6.48 -4.72 -6.54
C TYR A 51 -7.25 -5.82 -5.82
N ASN A 52 -7.07 -7.06 -6.25
CA ASN A 52 -7.69 -8.25 -5.69
C ASN A 52 -6.80 -8.93 -4.66
N SER A 53 -5.53 -8.53 -4.56
CA SER A 53 -4.55 -9.17 -3.68
C SER A 53 -3.39 -8.24 -3.34
N ALA A 54 -2.71 -8.52 -2.23
CA ALA A 54 -1.47 -7.85 -1.86
C ALA A 54 -0.40 -7.96 -2.94
N ASP A 55 -0.32 -9.12 -3.61
CA ASP A 55 0.65 -9.39 -4.67
C ASP A 55 0.49 -8.42 -5.86
N GLU A 56 -0.76 -8.11 -6.24
CA GLU A 56 -1.03 -7.14 -7.31
C GLU A 56 -0.62 -5.71 -6.92
N VAL A 57 -0.68 -5.38 -5.63
CA VAL A 57 -0.22 -4.08 -5.11
C VAL A 57 1.31 -4.03 -5.12
N THR A 58 1.99 -5.07 -4.62
CA THR A 58 3.45 -5.13 -4.58
C THR A 58 4.07 -5.14 -5.98
N ILE A 59 3.48 -5.89 -6.91
CA ILE A 59 3.89 -5.89 -8.33
C ILE A 59 3.72 -4.50 -8.93
N ALA A 60 2.58 -3.83 -8.69
CA ALA A 60 2.33 -2.49 -9.23
C ALA A 60 3.32 -1.45 -8.70
N LEU A 61 3.81 -1.63 -7.47
CA LEU A 61 4.78 -0.75 -6.82
C LEU A 61 6.24 -1.14 -7.08
N GLY A 62 6.49 -2.25 -7.78
CA GLY A 62 7.84 -2.77 -8.03
C GLY A 62 8.60 -3.12 -6.75
N MET A 63 7.89 -3.67 -5.76
CA MET A 63 8.41 -3.99 -4.44
C MET A 63 8.77 -5.46 -4.28
#